data_AF-A0A136NEP2-F1
#
_entry.id   AF-A0A136NEP2-F1
#
_cell.length_a   1.000
_cell.length_b   1.000
_cell.length_c   1.000
_cell.angle_alpha   90.00
_cell.angle_beta   90.00
_cell.angle_gamma   90.00
#
_symmetry.space_group_name_H-M   'P 1'
#
loop_
_entity.id
_entity.type
_entity.pdbx_description
1 polymer ?
#
loop_
_entity_poly.entity_id
_entity_poly.type
_entity_poly.pdbx_seq_one_letter_code
_entity_poly.pdbx_strand_id
1 'polypeptide(L)'
;MANDFKQKFYDITVLIQQEFDRNLEIYGDKIQCRKGCSKCCSQIFRITKLDAHIIAGHIRSLPSVQREELKKKAREYIDNVVSDRRADNPCPALGSEGECTIYEARPVICRRFGMPVYDYKNPEKVHACELNFKDGDELTDNLLVPNQTFIGRKWDELKTEFGEGAATIAEAIAGA
;
A
#
# COMPACT_ATOMS: atom_id res chain seq x y z
N MET A 1 5.80 16.17 -17.60
CA MET A 1 4.51 15.95 -16.91
C MET A 1 4.47 14.58 -16.22
N ALA A 2 4.47 13.44 -16.95
CA ALA A 2 4.42 12.12 -16.28
C ALA A 2 5.63 11.81 -15.36
N ASN A 3 6.84 12.24 -15.74
CA ASN A 3 8.03 12.03 -14.91
C ASN A 3 8.02 12.85 -13.59
N ASP A 4 7.28 13.97 -13.57
CA ASP A 4 7.17 14.85 -12.40
C ASP A 4 6.31 14.20 -11.30
N PHE A 5 5.14 13.68 -11.66
CA PHE A 5 4.28 12.93 -10.73
C PHE A 5 4.94 11.67 -10.18
N LYS A 6 5.73 10.98 -11.00
CA LYS A 6 6.52 9.84 -10.54
C LYS A 6 7.49 10.24 -9.43
N GLN A 7 8.25 11.33 -9.62
CA GLN A 7 9.17 11.81 -8.60
C GLN A 7 8.43 12.24 -7.33
N LYS A 8 7.40 13.08 -7.47
CA LYS A 8 6.57 13.53 -6.34
C LYS A 8 5.96 12.36 -5.56
N PHE A 9 5.51 11.31 -6.25
CA PHE A 9 5.03 10.08 -5.60
C PHE A 9 6.13 9.46 -4.73
N TYR A 10 7.34 9.28 -5.27
CA TYR A 10 8.44 8.70 -4.50
C TYR A 10 8.87 9.59 -3.33
N ASP A 11 8.80 10.92 -3.46
CA ASP A 11 9.06 11.83 -2.35
C ASP A 11 8.05 11.60 -1.19
N ILE A 12 6.77 11.34 -1.49
CA ILE A 12 5.79 10.91 -0.48
C ILE A 12 6.16 9.56 0.13
N THR A 13 6.62 8.60 -0.67
CA THR A 13 7.03 7.29 -0.14
C THR A 13 8.22 7.38 0.81
N VAL A 14 9.14 8.33 0.59
CA VAL A 14 10.25 8.61 1.51
C VAL A 14 9.73 9.12 2.85
N LEU A 15 8.76 10.04 2.86
CA LEU A 15 8.14 10.51 4.11
C LEU A 15 7.43 9.38 4.86
N ILE A 16 6.76 8.48 4.14
CA ILE A 16 6.11 7.31 4.74
C ILE A 16 7.15 6.36 5.33
N GLN A 17 8.27 6.13 4.65
CA GLN A 17 9.34 5.28 5.15
C GLN A 17 9.97 5.88 6.42
N GLN A 18 10.25 7.17 6.44
CA GLN A 18 10.76 7.86 7.63
C GLN A 18 9.80 7.72 8.83
N GLU A 19 8.50 7.86 8.58
CA GLU A 19 7.49 7.66 9.63
C GLU A 19 7.42 6.20 10.08
N PHE A 20 7.58 5.23 9.17
CA PHE A 20 7.66 3.81 9.51
C PHE A 20 8.89 3.50 10.37
N ASP A 21 10.06 4.03 9.99
CA ASP A 21 11.32 3.84 10.71
C ASP A 21 11.22 4.42 12.14
N ARG A 22 10.61 5.59 12.30
CA ARG A 22 10.30 6.17 13.62
C ARG A 22 9.39 5.25 14.44
N ASN A 23 8.39 4.63 13.82
CA ASN A 23 7.53 3.67 14.50
C ASN A 23 8.29 2.39 14.89
N LEU A 24 9.29 1.96 14.12
CA LEU A 24 10.19 0.87 14.52
C LEU A 24 11.04 1.24 15.75
N GLU A 25 11.47 2.49 15.88
CA GLU A 25 12.21 2.94 17.07
C GLU A 25 11.35 2.90 18.34
N ILE A 26 10.05 3.22 18.23
CA ILE A 26 9.12 3.29 19.37
C ILE A 26 8.50 1.91 19.70
N TYR A 27 8.11 1.17 18.67
CA TYR A 27 7.32 -0.06 18.79
C TYR A 27 8.05 -1.29 18.23
N GLY A 28 9.38 -1.25 18.07
CA GLY A 28 10.16 -2.30 17.41
C GLY A 28 9.93 -3.71 17.95
N ASP A 29 9.81 -3.86 19.27
CA ASP A 29 9.53 -5.16 19.92
C ASP A 29 8.17 -5.76 19.53
N LYS A 30 7.24 -4.90 19.07
CA LYS A 30 5.90 -5.29 18.61
C LYS A 30 5.85 -5.52 17.10
N ILE A 31 6.61 -4.78 16.31
CA ILE A 31 6.48 -4.79 14.84
C ILE A 31 7.19 -6.01 14.23
N GLN A 32 6.39 -6.93 13.68
CA GLN A 32 6.86 -8.14 13.01
C GLN A 32 7.12 -7.95 11.51
N CYS A 33 6.83 -6.77 10.96
CA CYS A 33 6.87 -6.49 9.53
C CYS A 33 8.29 -6.63 8.96
N ARG A 34 8.43 -7.51 7.97
CA ARG A 34 9.67 -7.83 7.25
C ARG A 34 9.34 -8.40 5.88
N LYS A 35 10.32 -8.56 5.01
CA LYS A 35 10.15 -9.32 3.76
C LYS A 35 9.55 -10.70 4.09
N GLY A 36 8.48 -11.09 3.40
CA GLY A 36 7.74 -12.33 3.65
C GLY A 36 6.53 -12.19 4.60
N CYS A 37 6.38 -11.07 5.32
CA CYS A 37 5.14 -10.78 6.05
C CYS A 37 4.06 -10.28 5.07
N SER A 38 2.96 -11.03 4.95
CA SER A 38 1.99 -10.89 3.86
C SER A 38 0.52 -10.74 4.31
N LYS A 39 0.24 -10.59 5.61
CA LYS A 39 -1.15 -10.49 6.11
C LYS A 39 -1.94 -9.33 5.49
N CYS A 40 -1.29 -8.20 5.22
CA CYS A 40 -1.93 -7.07 4.53
C CYS A 40 -2.18 -7.34 3.04
N CYS A 41 -1.52 -8.33 2.44
CA CYS A 41 -1.72 -8.72 1.05
C CYS A 41 -3.02 -9.50 0.81
N SER A 42 -3.66 -10.03 1.86
CA SER A 42 -5.00 -10.62 1.80
C SER A 42 -6.13 -9.60 2.04
N GLN A 43 -5.79 -8.33 2.30
CA GLN A 43 -6.81 -7.30 2.54
C GLN A 43 -7.27 -6.67 1.22
N ILE A 44 -8.58 -6.47 1.09
CA ILE A 44 -9.17 -5.80 -0.06
C ILE A 44 -9.32 -4.31 0.24
N PHE A 45 -8.54 -3.48 -0.45
CA PHE A 45 -8.64 -2.03 -0.40
C PHE A 45 -8.53 -1.41 -1.79
N ARG A 46 -9.07 -0.19 -1.93
CA ARG A 46 -8.90 0.61 -3.15
C ARG A 46 -7.59 1.39 -3.08
N ILE A 47 -6.97 1.58 -4.23
CA ILE A 47 -5.82 2.44 -4.45
C ILE A 47 -6.22 3.65 -5.29
N THR A 48 -5.43 4.71 -5.27
CA THR A 48 -5.70 5.91 -6.06
C THR A 48 -5.39 5.67 -7.54
N LYS A 49 -5.89 6.55 -8.42
CA LYS A 49 -5.50 6.59 -9.83
C LYS A 49 -3.99 6.80 -10.02
N LEU A 50 -3.35 7.59 -9.15
CA LEU A 50 -1.90 7.80 -9.18
C LEU A 50 -1.15 6.52 -8.80
N ASP A 51 -1.55 5.81 -7.74
CA ASP A 51 -0.98 4.49 -7.40
C ASP A 51 -1.07 3.54 -8.60
N ALA A 52 -2.25 3.46 -9.23
CA ALA A 52 -2.47 2.60 -10.39
C ALA A 52 -1.56 2.97 -11.57
N HIS A 53 -1.34 4.27 -11.81
CA HIS A 53 -0.41 4.73 -12.83
C HIS A 53 1.04 4.29 -12.55
N ILE A 54 1.50 4.40 -11.30
CA ILE A 54 2.84 3.97 -10.88
C ILE A 54 3.01 2.46 -11.06
N ILE A 55 2.03 1.67 -10.62
CA ILE A 55 2.03 0.21 -10.80
C ILE A 55 2.09 -0.14 -12.28
N ALA A 56 1.21 0.42 -13.11
CA ALA A 56 1.17 0.11 -14.53
C ALA A 56 2.50 0.47 -15.23
N GLY A 57 3.12 1.60 -14.84
CA GLY A 57 4.45 1.97 -15.31
C GLY A 57 5.53 0.95 -14.94
N HIS A 58 5.51 0.47 -13.70
CA HIS A 58 6.43 -0.57 -13.24
C HIS A 58 6.21 -1.90 -13.98
N ILE A 59 4.97 -2.37 -14.09
CA ILE A 59 4.63 -3.61 -14.80
C ILE A 59 5.08 -3.56 -16.27
N ARG A 60 4.93 -2.42 -16.96
CA ARG A 60 5.43 -2.25 -18.33
C ARG A 60 6.96 -2.35 -18.45
N SER A 61 7.68 -1.99 -17.39
CA SER A 61 9.15 -2.04 -17.36
C SER A 61 9.72 -3.43 -17.04
N LEU A 62 8.89 -4.37 -16.58
CA LEU A 62 9.31 -5.73 -16.27
C LEU A 62 9.60 -6.54 -17.55
N PRO A 63 10.46 -7.59 -17.46
CA PRO A 63 10.61 -8.57 -18.51
C PRO A 63 9.27 -9.18 -18.93
N SER A 64 9.10 -9.48 -20.22
CA SER A 64 7.83 -9.94 -20.79
C SER A 64 7.22 -11.13 -20.03
N VAL A 65 8.04 -12.12 -19.66
CA VAL A 65 7.59 -13.31 -18.93
C VAL A 65 6.98 -12.93 -17.57
N GLN A 66 7.67 -12.11 -16.78
CA GLN A 66 7.20 -11.67 -15.46
C GLN A 66 5.95 -10.79 -15.58
N ARG A 67 5.93 -9.89 -16.58
CA ARG A 67 4.79 -9.04 -16.88
C ARG A 67 3.54 -9.85 -17.21
N GLU A 68 3.63 -10.81 -18.14
CA GLU A 68 2.48 -11.61 -18.54
C GLU A 68 1.99 -12.54 -17.41
N GLU A 69 2.89 -13.06 -16.57
CA GLU A 69 2.53 -13.82 -15.38
C GLU A 69 1.69 -12.97 -14.40
N LEU A 70 2.16 -11.77 -14.07
CA LEU A 70 1.44 -10.84 -13.18
C LEU A 70 0.09 -10.42 -13.77
N LYS A 71 0.02 -10.13 -15.08
CA LYS A 71 -1.24 -9.81 -15.77
C LYS A 71 -2.21 -10.99 -15.76
N LYS A 72 -1.73 -12.22 -15.89
CA LYS A 72 -2.55 -13.43 -15.76
C LYS A 72 -3.14 -13.54 -14.35
N LYS A 73 -2.30 -13.51 -13.31
CA LYS A 73 -2.73 -13.53 -11.90
C LYS A 73 -3.74 -12.43 -11.57
N ALA A 74 -3.53 -11.23 -12.11
CA ALA A 74 -4.42 -10.10 -11.89
C ALA A 74 -5.80 -10.27 -12.55
N ARG A 75 -5.87 -10.83 -13.77
CA ARG A 75 -7.14 -11.17 -14.43
C ARG A 75 -7.90 -12.25 -13.66
N GLU A 76 -7.21 -13.32 -13.26
CA GLU A 76 -7.79 -14.38 -12.43
C GLU A 76 -8.32 -13.82 -11.10
N TYR A 77 -7.59 -12.92 -10.45
CA TYR A 77 -8.06 -12.24 -9.25
C TYR A 77 -9.35 -11.45 -9.49
N ILE A 78 -9.42 -10.67 -10.58
CA ILE A 78 -10.61 -9.88 -10.93
C ILE A 78 -11.82 -10.79 -11.16
N ASP A 79 -11.64 -11.87 -11.91
CA ASP A 79 -12.71 -12.83 -12.22
C ASP A 79 -13.21 -13.55 -10.94
N ASN A 80 -12.31 -13.87 -10.01
CA ASN A 80 -12.63 -14.57 -8.77
C ASN A 80 -13.20 -13.67 -7.66
N VAL A 81 -12.81 -12.40 -7.58
CA VAL A 81 -13.34 -11.48 -6.54
C VAL A 81 -14.75 -10.98 -6.89
N VAL A 82 -15.13 -10.96 -8.17
CA VAL A 82 -16.51 -10.70 -8.58
C VAL A 82 -17.45 -11.83 -8.12
N SER A 83 -16.95 -13.06 -8.01
CA SER A 83 -17.76 -14.23 -7.65
C SER A 83 -17.82 -14.49 -6.13
N ASP A 84 -16.77 -14.18 -5.35
CA ASP A 84 -16.81 -14.34 -3.89
C ASP A 84 -15.92 -13.32 -3.14
N ARG A 85 -16.56 -12.35 -2.46
CA ARG A 85 -15.88 -11.38 -1.58
C ARG A 85 -15.36 -11.98 -0.27
N ARG A 86 -15.64 -13.26 0.01
CA ARG A 86 -15.18 -14.00 1.19
C ARG A 86 -13.99 -14.89 0.89
N ALA A 87 -13.64 -15.09 -0.39
CA ALA A 87 -12.45 -15.83 -0.76
C ALA A 87 -11.20 -15.06 -0.32
N ASP A 88 -10.32 -15.73 0.43
CA ASP A 88 -8.99 -15.24 0.79
C ASP A 88 -8.09 -15.26 -0.45
N ASN A 89 -8.40 -14.38 -1.41
CA ASN A 89 -7.63 -14.21 -2.62
C ASN A 89 -6.49 -13.23 -2.30
N PRO A 90 -5.22 -13.70 -2.24
CA PRO A 90 -4.11 -12.81 -2.00
C PRO A 90 -3.94 -11.85 -3.18
N CYS A 91 -3.37 -10.69 -2.91
CA CYS A 91 -2.94 -9.73 -3.92
C CYS A 91 -2.19 -10.44 -5.06
N PRO A 92 -2.49 -10.14 -6.33
CA PRO A 92 -1.85 -10.80 -7.48
C PRO A 92 -0.34 -10.54 -7.59
N ALA A 93 0.18 -9.54 -6.88
CA ALA A 93 1.61 -9.26 -6.77
C ALA A 93 2.29 -9.95 -5.56
N LEU A 94 1.60 -10.85 -4.86
CA LEU A 94 2.20 -11.67 -3.81
C LEU A 94 3.01 -12.80 -4.45
N GLY A 95 4.29 -12.88 -4.09
CA GLY A 95 5.20 -13.94 -4.46
C GLY A 95 5.00 -15.19 -3.61
N SER A 96 5.64 -16.29 -4.04
CA SER A 96 5.51 -17.59 -3.37
C SER A 96 6.13 -17.64 -1.97
N GLU A 97 7.07 -16.73 -1.66
CA GLU A 97 7.68 -16.62 -0.33
C GLU A 97 7.01 -15.56 0.55
N GLY A 98 5.84 -15.05 0.15
CA GLY A 98 5.08 -14.03 0.87
C GLY A 98 5.62 -12.59 0.65
N GLU A 99 6.55 -12.40 -0.28
CA GLU A 99 7.11 -11.11 -0.66
C GLU A 99 6.24 -10.38 -1.68
N CYS A 100 6.33 -9.06 -1.73
CA CYS A 100 5.67 -8.29 -2.78
C CYS A 100 6.60 -8.22 -4.00
N THR A 101 6.17 -8.75 -5.14
CA THR A 101 6.97 -8.76 -6.37
C THR A 101 7.03 -7.40 -7.07
N ILE A 102 6.18 -6.45 -6.67
CA ILE A 102 6.18 -5.06 -7.13
C ILE A 102 6.61 -4.09 -6.02
N TYR A 103 7.49 -4.51 -5.11
CA TYR A 103 7.85 -3.76 -3.90
C TYR A 103 8.11 -2.26 -4.15
N GLU A 104 8.88 -1.95 -5.19
CA GLU A 104 9.23 -0.58 -5.57
C GLU A 104 8.02 0.25 -6.03
N ALA A 105 7.00 -0.38 -6.60
CA ALA A 105 5.78 0.27 -7.07
C ALA A 105 4.61 0.12 -6.07
N ARG A 106 4.88 -0.25 -4.82
CA ARG A 106 3.84 -0.40 -3.79
C ARG A 106 3.00 0.88 -3.67
N PRO A 107 1.67 0.75 -3.65
CA PRO A 107 0.76 1.85 -3.33
C PRO A 107 1.09 2.52 -2.00
N VAL A 108 0.70 3.79 -1.84
CA VAL A 108 0.85 4.53 -0.58
C VAL A 108 0.21 3.79 0.59
N ILE A 109 -0.99 3.25 0.42
CA ILE A 109 -1.67 2.48 1.48
C ILE A 109 -0.88 1.22 1.88
N CYS A 110 -0.27 0.52 0.92
CA CYS A 110 0.57 -0.66 1.18
C CYS A 110 1.79 -0.34 2.03
N ARG A 111 2.36 0.86 1.88
CA ARG A 111 3.56 1.31 2.60
C ARG A 111 3.27 1.75 4.04
N ARG A 112 2.00 2.06 4.35
CA ARG A 112 1.57 2.44 5.70
C ARG A 112 1.26 1.24 6.59
N PHE A 113 1.00 0.07 6.00
CA PHE A 113 0.74 -1.13 6.80
C PHE A 113 1.96 -1.54 7.63
N GLY A 114 1.68 -1.97 8.87
CA GLY A 114 2.68 -2.46 9.81
C GLY A 114 2.93 -1.50 10.97
N MET A 115 2.91 -0.20 10.71
CA MET A 115 2.83 0.81 11.78
C MET A 115 1.37 1.10 12.14
N PRO A 116 1.08 1.68 13.32
CA PRO A 116 -0.20 2.31 13.59
C PRO A 116 -0.50 3.39 12.54
N VAL A 117 -1.69 3.36 11.98
CA VAL A 117 -2.14 4.25 10.90
C VAL A 117 -3.27 5.11 11.43
N TYR A 118 -2.99 6.40 11.60
CA TYR A 118 -3.99 7.41 11.94
C TYR A 118 -4.68 7.93 10.67
N ASP A 119 -6.01 7.95 10.68
CA ASP A 119 -6.80 8.59 9.63
C ASP A 119 -7.17 10.02 10.05
N TYR A 120 -6.44 11.01 9.54
CA TYR A 120 -6.71 12.42 9.86
C TYR A 120 -8.05 12.94 9.32
N LYS A 121 -8.73 12.19 8.44
CA LYS A 121 -10.10 12.50 7.99
C LYS A 121 -11.16 11.88 8.90
N ASN A 122 -10.79 10.88 9.69
CA ASN A 122 -11.63 10.22 10.68
C ASN A 122 -10.85 10.12 12.01
N PRO A 123 -10.70 11.23 12.75
CA PRO A 123 -9.79 11.35 13.90
C PRO A 123 -10.01 10.32 15.02
N GLU A 124 -11.17 9.69 15.08
CA GLU A 124 -11.50 8.61 16.00
C GLU A 124 -10.92 7.24 15.60
N LYS A 125 -10.33 7.13 14.40
CA LYS A 125 -9.84 5.88 13.83
C LYS A 125 -8.31 5.84 13.78
N VAL A 126 -7.77 4.91 14.55
CA VAL A 126 -6.41 4.40 14.39
C VAL A 126 -6.50 2.93 14.02
N HIS A 127 -5.85 2.56 12.93
CA HIS A 127 -5.75 1.18 12.47
C HIS A 127 -4.35 0.65 12.80
N ALA A 128 -4.27 -0.47 13.50
CA ALA A 128 -2.99 -1.13 13.78
C ALA A 128 -3.03 -2.56 13.24
N CYS A 129 -1.87 -3.10 12.87
CA CYS A 129 -1.78 -4.48 12.40
C CYS A 129 -2.00 -5.45 13.57
N GLU A 130 -2.96 -6.36 13.44
CA GLU A 130 -3.28 -7.38 14.47
C GLU A 130 -2.13 -8.34 14.78
N LEU A 131 -1.13 -8.45 13.89
CA LEU A 131 0.09 -9.22 14.16
C LEU A 131 1.07 -8.46 15.06
N ASN A 132 0.97 -7.13 15.10
CA ASN A 132 1.89 -6.27 15.83
C ASN A 132 1.27 -5.76 17.14
N PHE A 133 -0.01 -5.42 17.12
CA PHE A 133 -0.72 -4.81 18.25
C PHE A 133 -1.98 -5.61 18.58
N LYS A 134 -2.20 -5.89 19.86
CA LYS A 134 -3.40 -6.57 20.35
C LYS A 134 -4.49 -5.56 20.69
N ASP A 135 -5.75 -6.01 20.67
CA ASP A 135 -6.86 -5.20 21.16
C ASP A 135 -6.61 -4.76 22.60
N GLY A 136 -6.71 -3.44 22.84
CA GLY A 136 -6.41 -2.82 24.12
C GLY A 136 -4.96 -2.37 24.32
N ASP A 137 -4.06 -2.61 23.37
CA ASP A 137 -2.73 -2.01 23.40
C ASP A 137 -2.82 -0.47 23.34
N GLU A 138 -2.17 0.20 24.29
CA GLU A 138 -2.05 1.66 24.26
C GLU A 138 -0.95 2.10 23.28
N LEU A 139 -1.25 3.14 22.49
CA LEU A 139 -0.31 3.80 21.60
C LEU A 139 0.11 5.13 22.22
N THR A 140 1.34 5.19 22.71
CA THR A 140 1.89 6.41 23.33
C THR A 140 2.87 7.07 22.37
N ASP A 141 2.34 7.92 21.49
CA ASP A 141 3.14 8.65 20.50
C ASP A 141 2.51 10.01 20.17
N ASN A 142 3.13 11.08 20.66
CA ASN A 142 2.66 12.45 20.45
C ASN A 142 2.89 12.96 19.02
N LEU A 143 3.72 12.28 18.21
CA LEU A 143 4.00 12.64 16.84
C LEU A 143 3.16 11.86 15.82
N LEU A 144 2.46 10.80 16.24
CA LEU A 144 1.61 9.98 15.38
C LEU A 144 0.60 10.83 14.58
N VAL A 145 -0.18 11.64 15.30
CA VAL A 145 -1.21 12.50 14.71
C VAL A 145 -0.62 13.58 13.78
N PRO A 146 0.31 14.45 14.23
CA PRO A 146 0.82 15.52 13.37
C PRO A 146 1.58 14.98 12.14
N ASN A 147 2.42 13.95 12.28
CA ASN A 147 3.19 13.41 11.17
C ASN A 147 2.30 12.76 10.11
N GLN A 148 1.37 11.91 10.53
CA GLN A 148 0.49 11.22 9.57
C GLN A 148 -0.56 12.15 8.97
N THR A 149 -0.95 13.21 9.68
CA THR A 149 -1.76 14.30 9.10
C THR A 149 -0.99 15.04 8.02
N PHE A 150 0.28 15.38 8.27
CA PHE A 150 1.14 16.06 7.29
C PHE A 150 1.33 15.22 6.02
N ILE A 151 1.72 13.96 6.17
CA ILE A 151 1.89 13.02 5.05
C ILE A 151 0.58 12.86 4.28
N GLY A 152 -0.52 12.68 5.00
CA GLY A 152 -1.85 12.50 4.44
C GLY A 152 -2.30 13.69 3.59
N ARG A 153 -2.12 14.93 4.08
CA ARG A 153 -2.45 16.14 3.32
C ARG A 153 -1.61 16.29 2.05
N LYS A 154 -0.30 16.05 2.14
CA LYS A 154 0.56 16.04 0.94
C LYS A 154 0.12 14.99 -0.09
N TRP A 155 -0.31 13.82 0.38
CA TRP A 155 -0.83 12.78 -0.50
C TRP A 155 -2.16 13.17 -1.15
N ASP A 156 -3.05 13.82 -0.40
CA ASP A 156 -4.30 14.38 -0.94
C ASP A 156 -4.04 15.42 -2.03
N GLU A 157 -3.14 16.38 -1.78
CA GLU A 157 -2.78 17.40 -2.77
C GLU A 157 -2.27 16.76 -4.06
N LEU A 158 -1.35 15.81 -3.94
CA LEU A 158 -0.74 15.16 -5.11
C LEU A 158 -1.73 14.34 -5.93
N LYS A 159 -2.61 13.56 -5.27
CA LYS A 159 -3.59 12.74 -6.00
C LYS A 159 -4.69 13.60 -6.63
N THR A 160 -5.06 14.71 -6.01
CA THR A 160 -5.99 15.68 -6.61
C THR A 160 -5.34 16.38 -7.82
N GLU A 161 -4.06 16.77 -7.74
CA GLU A 161 -3.30 17.34 -8.86
C GLU A 161 -3.21 16.36 -10.05
N PHE A 162 -2.97 15.07 -9.79
CA PHE A 162 -2.91 14.05 -10.82
C PHE A 162 -4.28 13.71 -11.44
N GLY A 163 -5.33 13.77 -10.63
CA GLY A 163 -6.70 13.49 -11.00
C GLY A 163 -7.32 12.37 -10.15
N GLU A 164 -8.52 12.64 -9.67
CA GLU A 164 -9.29 11.74 -8.83
C GLU A 164 -9.67 10.43 -9.54
N GLY A 165 -9.85 9.40 -8.73
CA GLY A 165 -10.23 8.07 -9.19
C GLY A 165 -9.66 6.99 -8.28
N ALA A 166 -10.27 5.82 -8.35
CA ALA A 166 -9.87 4.69 -7.53
C ALA A 166 -9.89 3.40 -8.33
N ALA A 167 -8.89 2.56 -8.12
CA ALA A 167 -8.73 1.25 -8.74
C ALA A 167 -8.38 0.20 -7.67
N THR A 168 -8.16 -1.02 -8.09
CA THR A 168 -7.47 -2.07 -7.31
C THR A 168 -6.07 -2.30 -7.87
N ILE A 169 -5.21 -2.95 -7.08
CA ILE A 169 -3.88 -3.39 -7.55
C ILE A 169 -4.04 -4.32 -8.76
N ALA A 170 -5.03 -5.22 -8.74
CA ALA A 170 -5.29 -6.14 -9.84
C ALA A 170 -5.68 -5.41 -11.13
N GLU A 171 -6.59 -4.44 -11.07
CA GLU A 171 -6.97 -3.62 -12.23
C GLU A 171 -5.76 -2.87 -12.80
N ALA A 172 -4.93 -2.29 -11.94
CA ALA A 172 -3.73 -1.58 -12.36
C ALA A 172 -2.70 -2.48 -13.07
N ILE A 173 -2.52 -3.71 -12.57
CA ILE A 173 -1.61 -4.69 -13.19
C ILE A 173 -2.20 -5.19 -14.51
N ALA A 174 -3.49 -5.57 -14.53
CA ALA A 174 -4.14 -6.13 -15.72
C ALA A 174 -4.18 -5.13 -16.88
N GLY A 175 -4.36 -3.84 -16.58
CA GLY A 175 -4.39 -2.75 -17.56
C GLY A 175 -3.03 -2.23 -18.02
N ALA A 176 -1.92 -2.79 -17.51
CA ALA A 176 -0.56 -2.31 -17.79
C ALA A 176 -0.04 -2.64 -19.18
#